data_AF-A0A381YTR6-F1
#
_entry.id   AF-A0A381YTR6-F1
#
_cell.length_a   1.000
_cell.length_b   1.000
_cell.length_c   1.000
_cell.angle_alpha   90.00
_cell.angle_beta   90.00
_cell.angle_gamma   90.00
#
_symmetry.space_group_name_H-M   'P 1'
#
loop_
_entity.id
_entity.type
_entity.pdbx_description
1 polymer ?
#
loop_
_entity_poly.entity_id
_entity_poly.type
_entity_poly.pdbx_seq_one_letter_code
_entity_poly.pdbx_strand_id
1 'polypeptide(L)'
;MSKLWDDLKENMKEWSVSAVEKAEEMSRIAMAKTEEITRISKIKFEIHQFEREMEQIYSELGKLTYSHTKEDHMATFSGNTEFFRIVERVDDVKKEIAAKEKEIEKIKEEYGISDEEVQGAVPSINEGMNQNADEEEHPKDNLDEEKIKSHSSS
;
A
#
# COMPACT_ATOMS: atom_id res chain seq x y z
N MET A 1 -2.48 67.30 -22.88
CA MET A 1 -1.75 66.03 -23.16
C MET A 1 -1.51 65.29 -21.85
N SER A 2 -2.58 64.82 -21.21
CA SER A 2 -2.56 64.17 -19.88
C SER A 2 -3.38 62.87 -19.86
N LYS A 3 -4.49 62.83 -20.62
CA LYS A 3 -5.37 61.66 -20.74
C LYS A 3 -4.67 60.34 -21.05
N LEU A 4 -3.74 60.29 -22.02
CA LEU A 4 -3.03 59.04 -22.36
C LEU A 4 -2.13 58.50 -21.22
N TRP A 5 -1.59 59.39 -20.38
CA TRP A 5 -0.77 58.99 -19.22
C TRP A 5 -1.65 58.59 -18.03
N ASP A 6 -2.77 59.30 -17.85
CA ASP A 6 -3.77 58.96 -16.85
C ASP A 6 -4.43 57.61 -17.17
N ASP A 7 -4.81 57.36 -18.43
CA ASP A 7 -5.37 56.10 -18.92
C ASP A 7 -4.35 54.94 -18.80
N LEU A 8 -3.05 55.18 -19.07
CA LEU A 8 -2.01 54.18 -18.87
C LEU A 8 -1.84 53.84 -17.38
N LYS A 9 -1.86 54.84 -16.49
CA LYS A 9 -1.73 54.65 -15.05
C LYS A 9 -2.95 53.95 -14.46
N GLU A 10 -4.14 54.23 -14.98
CA GLU A 10 -5.39 53.58 -14.58
C GLU A 10 -5.40 52.11 -14.99
N ASN A 11 -5.10 51.81 -16.26
CA ASN A 11 -4.84 50.44 -16.72
C ASN A 11 -3.71 49.80 -15.89
N MET A 12 -2.69 50.58 -15.52
CA MET A 12 -1.54 50.09 -14.74
C MET A 12 -1.97 49.56 -13.37
N LYS A 13 -2.85 50.34 -12.74
CA LYS A 13 -3.41 50.03 -11.43
C LYS A 13 -4.32 48.81 -11.51
N GLU A 14 -5.18 48.72 -12.53
CA GLU A 14 -6.07 47.57 -12.73
C GLU A 14 -5.32 46.26 -12.96
N TRP A 15 -4.25 46.22 -13.76
CA TRP A 15 -3.46 44.97 -13.89
C TRP A 15 -2.71 44.64 -12.62
N SER A 16 -2.21 45.64 -11.87
CA SER A 16 -1.52 45.38 -10.60
C SER A 16 -2.47 44.78 -9.56
N VAL A 17 -3.69 45.31 -9.45
CA VAL A 17 -4.73 44.77 -8.54
C VAL A 17 -5.17 43.39 -9.00
N SER A 18 -5.45 43.21 -10.31
CA SER A 18 -5.84 41.90 -10.86
C SER A 18 -4.74 40.85 -10.73
N ALA A 19 -3.46 41.23 -10.85
CA ALA A 19 -2.34 40.30 -10.65
C ALA A 19 -2.22 39.85 -9.19
N VAL A 20 -2.44 40.75 -8.23
CA VAL A 20 -2.45 40.42 -6.80
C VAL A 20 -3.60 39.46 -6.48
N GLU A 21 -4.82 39.76 -6.93
CA GLU A 21 -5.99 38.90 -6.74
C GLU A 21 -5.78 37.49 -7.34
N LYS A 22 -5.24 37.42 -8.55
CA LYS A 22 -4.89 36.13 -9.19
C LYS A 22 -3.80 35.38 -8.43
N ALA A 23 -2.80 36.07 -7.90
CA ALA A 23 -1.76 35.44 -7.10
C ALA A 23 -2.33 34.88 -5.79
N GLU A 24 -3.24 35.59 -5.14
CA GLU A 24 -3.94 35.13 -3.94
C GLU A 24 -4.84 33.93 -4.22
N GLU A 25 -5.54 33.89 -5.35
CA GLU A 25 -6.34 32.75 -5.77
C GLU A 25 -5.48 31.51 -6.05
N MET A 26 -4.40 31.67 -6.83
CA MET A 26 -3.46 30.58 -7.10
C MET A 26 -2.79 30.07 -5.83
N SER A 27 -2.47 30.95 -4.88
CA SER A 27 -1.95 30.59 -3.56
C SER A 27 -2.94 29.73 -2.77
N ARG A 28 -4.22 30.12 -2.73
CA ARG A 28 -5.27 29.35 -2.07
C ARG A 28 -5.46 27.97 -2.69
N ILE A 29 -5.45 27.88 -4.03
CA ILE A 29 -5.56 26.62 -4.76
C ILE A 29 -4.36 25.71 -4.44
N ALA A 30 -3.13 26.25 -4.46
CA ALA A 30 -1.93 25.48 -4.14
C ALA A 30 -1.91 24.95 -2.70
N MET A 31 -2.40 25.75 -1.74
CA MET A 31 -2.54 25.32 -0.34
C MET A 31 -3.54 24.18 -0.22
N ALA A 32 -4.73 24.32 -0.81
CA ALA A 32 -5.75 23.27 -0.82
C ALA A 32 -5.23 21.98 -1.46
N LYS A 33 -4.55 22.09 -2.60
CA LYS A 33 -3.93 20.94 -3.26
C LYS A 33 -2.92 20.21 -2.38
N THR A 34 -2.11 20.97 -1.64
CA THR A 34 -1.09 20.41 -0.72
C THR A 34 -1.73 19.66 0.45
N GLU A 35 -2.82 20.20 1.02
CA GLU A 35 -3.59 19.54 2.07
C GLU A 35 -4.15 18.21 1.59
N GLU A 36 -4.69 18.18 0.38
CA GLU A 36 -5.28 16.98 -0.20
C GLU A 36 -4.24 15.92 -0.61
N ILE A 37 -3.05 16.33 -1.08
CA ILE A 37 -1.91 15.41 -1.26
C ILE A 37 -1.54 14.75 0.07
N THR A 38 -1.58 15.49 1.18
CA THR A 38 -1.35 14.92 2.51
C THR A 38 -2.45 13.93 2.90
N ARG A 39 -3.72 14.25 2.60
CA ARG A 39 -4.85 13.34 2.83
C ARG A 39 -4.70 12.04 2.02
N ILE A 40 -4.38 12.13 0.72
CA ILE A 40 -4.08 10.98 -0.13
C ILE A 40 -2.96 10.14 0.49
N SER A 41 -1.90 10.77 0.99
CA SER A 41 -0.76 10.07 1.61
C SER A 41 -1.18 9.25 2.82
N LYS A 42 -2.09 9.79 3.66
CA LYS A 42 -2.67 9.05 4.78
C LYS A 42 -3.50 7.85 4.31
N ILE A 43 -4.34 8.03 3.29
CA ILE A 43 -5.16 6.94 2.75
C ILE A 43 -4.26 5.83 2.17
N LYS A 44 -3.18 6.19 1.45
CA LYS A 44 -2.19 5.21 0.95
C LYS A 44 -1.53 4.42 2.07
N PHE A 45 -1.20 5.08 3.19
CA PHE A 45 -0.67 4.38 4.35
C PHE A 45 -1.68 3.37 4.92
N GLU A 46 -2.96 3.73 4.99
CA GLU A 46 -4.03 2.82 5.43
C GLU A 46 -4.18 1.63 4.47
N ILE A 47 -4.12 1.85 3.14
CA ILE A 47 -4.11 0.75 2.14
C ILE A 47 -2.95 -0.22 2.44
N HIS A 48 -1.74 0.30 2.67
CA HIS A 48 -0.60 -0.55 3.03
C HIS A 48 -0.77 -1.32 4.35
N GLN A 49 -1.53 -0.79 5.32
CA GLN A 49 -1.88 -1.55 6.53
C GLN A 49 -2.82 -2.72 6.19
N PHE A 50 -3.82 -2.49 5.34
CA PHE A 50 -4.74 -3.53 4.89
C PHE A 50 -4.06 -4.60 4.05
N GLU A 51 -3.10 -4.22 3.20
CA GLU A 51 -2.28 -5.18 2.45
C GLU A 51 -1.51 -6.11 3.39
N ARG A 52 -0.89 -5.58 4.45
CA ARG A 52 -0.23 -6.38 5.49
C ARG A 52 -1.21 -7.26 6.27
N GLU A 53 -2.40 -6.75 6.60
CA GLU A 53 -3.43 -7.56 7.22
C GLU A 53 -3.83 -8.72 6.30
N MET A 54 -4.00 -8.47 5.01
CA MET A 54 -4.33 -9.49 4.02
C MET A 54 -3.23 -10.56 3.92
N GLU A 55 -1.95 -10.17 3.99
CA GLU A 55 -0.82 -11.13 4.07
C GLU A 55 -0.91 -12.03 5.31
N GLN A 56 -1.28 -11.46 6.46
CA GLN A 56 -1.50 -12.24 7.69
C GLN A 56 -2.66 -13.23 7.53
N ILE A 57 -3.76 -12.80 6.95
CA ILE A 57 -4.92 -13.67 6.70
C ILE A 57 -4.55 -14.81 5.72
N TYR A 58 -3.76 -14.53 4.68
CA TYR A 58 -3.26 -15.59 3.79
C TYR A 58 -2.31 -16.55 4.50
N SER A 59 -1.48 -16.06 5.45
CA SER A 59 -0.65 -16.92 6.29
C SER A 59 -1.50 -17.84 7.17
N GLU A 60 -2.58 -17.32 7.78
CA GLU A 60 -3.55 -18.11 8.53
C GLU A 60 -4.22 -19.18 7.65
N LEU A 61 -4.64 -18.81 6.45
CA LEU A 61 -5.24 -19.75 5.48
C LEU A 61 -4.26 -20.87 5.09
N GLY A 62 -2.99 -20.52 4.87
CA GLY A 62 -1.93 -21.47 4.53
C GLY A 62 -1.66 -22.46 5.67
N LYS A 63 -1.58 -21.97 6.91
CA LYS A 63 -1.45 -22.81 8.11
C LYS A 63 -2.62 -23.77 8.25
N LEU A 64 -3.85 -23.26 8.13
CA LEU A 64 -5.06 -24.09 8.17
C LEU A 64 -5.02 -25.18 7.10
N THR A 65 -4.65 -24.81 5.87
CA THR A 65 -4.57 -25.75 4.73
C THR A 65 -3.54 -26.86 4.97
N TYR A 66 -2.37 -26.49 5.51
CA TYR A 66 -1.31 -27.44 5.83
C TYR A 66 -1.75 -28.44 6.91
N SER A 67 -2.27 -27.96 8.04
CA SER A 67 -2.75 -28.81 9.13
C SER A 67 -3.89 -29.71 8.66
N HIS A 68 -4.89 -29.16 7.96
CA HIS A 68 -6.05 -29.91 7.47
C HIS A 68 -5.66 -31.05 6.50
N THR A 69 -4.63 -30.84 5.69
CA THR A 69 -4.16 -31.85 4.73
C THR A 69 -3.27 -32.90 5.38
N LYS A 70 -2.38 -32.48 6.30
CA LYS A 70 -1.36 -33.35 6.89
C LYS A 70 -1.85 -34.12 8.11
N GLU A 71 -2.63 -33.47 8.98
CA GLU A 71 -3.02 -33.98 10.29
C GLU A 71 -4.39 -34.67 10.23
N ASP A 72 -5.35 -34.08 9.53
CA ASP A 72 -6.72 -34.62 9.45
C ASP A 72 -6.91 -35.57 8.25
N HIS A 73 -5.91 -35.68 7.37
CA HIS A 73 -5.97 -36.43 6.10
C HIS A 73 -7.21 -36.10 5.25
N MET A 74 -7.76 -34.90 5.41
CA MET A 74 -8.95 -34.44 4.72
C MET A 74 -8.56 -33.68 3.45
N ALA A 75 -8.97 -34.19 2.30
CA ALA A 75 -8.69 -33.56 1.01
C ALA A 75 -9.68 -32.44 0.63
N THR A 76 -10.71 -32.17 1.45
CA THR A 76 -11.74 -31.16 1.15
C THR A 76 -12.02 -30.26 2.36
N PHE A 77 -12.29 -28.98 2.07
CA PHE A 77 -12.74 -27.97 3.04
C PHE A 77 -14.26 -27.87 3.13
N SER A 78 -15.00 -28.77 2.48
CA SER A 78 -16.46 -28.78 2.53
C SER A 78 -16.96 -28.90 3.97
N GLY A 79 -17.73 -27.90 4.43
CA GLY A 79 -18.22 -27.83 5.81
C GLY A 79 -17.21 -27.27 6.82
N ASN A 80 -16.00 -26.90 6.41
CA ASN A 80 -15.04 -26.23 7.28
C ASN A 80 -15.41 -24.74 7.40
N THR A 81 -16.13 -24.39 8.46
CA THR A 81 -16.59 -23.02 8.71
C THR A 81 -15.44 -22.04 8.93
N GLU A 82 -14.33 -22.51 9.51
CA GLU A 82 -13.12 -21.71 9.75
C GLU A 82 -12.50 -21.26 8.41
N PHE A 83 -12.39 -22.18 7.45
CA PHE A 83 -11.90 -21.90 6.10
C PHE A 83 -12.73 -20.79 5.43
N PHE A 84 -14.06 -20.93 5.42
CA PHE A 84 -14.93 -19.93 4.77
C PHE A 84 -14.86 -18.58 5.48
N ARG A 85 -14.73 -18.54 6.82
CA ARG A 85 -14.54 -17.29 7.56
C ARG A 85 -13.25 -16.57 7.16
N ILE A 86 -12.15 -17.30 6.98
CA ILE A 86 -10.87 -16.72 6.54
C ILE A 86 -10.99 -16.16 5.12
N VAL A 87 -11.62 -16.90 4.20
CA VAL A 87 -11.86 -16.44 2.82
C VAL A 87 -12.73 -15.18 2.78
N GLU A 88 -13.83 -15.15 3.54
CA GLU A 88 -14.72 -13.99 3.63
C GLU A 88 -13.97 -12.75 4.14
N ARG A 89 -13.11 -12.93 5.15
CA ARG A 89 -12.27 -11.84 5.68
C ARG A 89 -11.31 -11.28 4.63
N VAL A 90 -10.72 -12.13 3.78
CA VAL A 90 -9.90 -11.66 2.64
C VAL A 90 -10.73 -10.79 1.70
N ASP A 91 -11.95 -11.23 1.37
CA ASP A 91 -12.81 -10.48 0.46
C ASP A 91 -13.27 -9.14 1.03
N ASP A 92 -13.49 -9.07 2.34
CA ASP A 92 -13.83 -7.82 3.01
C ASP A 92 -12.66 -6.84 3.02
N VAL A 93 -11.45 -7.29 3.34
CA VAL A 93 -10.25 -6.43 3.25
C VAL A 93 -10.02 -5.92 1.83
N LYS A 94 -10.25 -6.75 0.80
CA LYS A 94 -10.17 -6.32 -0.61
C LYS A 94 -11.19 -5.23 -0.95
N LYS A 95 -12.42 -5.32 -0.43
CA LYS A 95 -13.44 -4.27 -0.63
C LYS A 95 -13.01 -2.96 0.01
N GLU A 96 -12.43 -3.00 1.21
CA GLU A 96 -11.94 -1.81 1.91
C GLU A 96 -10.79 -1.13 1.14
N ILE A 97 -9.84 -1.91 0.63
CA ILE A 97 -8.76 -1.39 -0.24
C ILE A 97 -9.36 -0.71 -1.48
N ALA A 98 -10.25 -1.39 -2.20
CA ALA A 98 -10.87 -0.84 -3.41
C ALA A 98 -11.68 0.45 -3.15
N ALA A 99 -12.35 0.52 -1.99
CA ALA A 99 -13.07 1.72 -1.58
C ALA A 99 -12.13 2.91 -1.34
N LYS A 100 -10.98 2.67 -0.68
CA LYS A 100 -9.95 3.68 -0.42
C LYS A 100 -9.22 4.13 -1.68
N GLU A 101 -8.93 3.22 -2.60
CA GLU A 101 -8.37 3.57 -3.91
C GLU A 101 -9.33 4.49 -4.69
N LYS A 102 -10.62 4.18 -4.67
CA LYS A 102 -11.64 5.03 -5.28
C LYS A 102 -11.76 6.40 -4.61
N GLU A 103 -11.57 6.47 -3.29
CA GLU A 103 -11.51 7.74 -2.56
C GLU A 103 -10.33 8.60 -3.03
N ILE A 104 -9.16 8.00 -3.23
CA ILE A 104 -7.98 8.68 -3.78
C ILE A 104 -8.27 9.24 -5.17
N GLU A 105 -8.86 8.43 -6.07
CA GLU A 105 -9.18 8.89 -7.43
C GLU A 105 -10.16 10.06 -7.42
N LYS A 106 -11.17 10.02 -6.54
CA LYS A 106 -12.10 11.14 -6.38
C LYS A 106 -11.39 12.43 -5.94
N ILE A 107 -10.47 12.35 -4.97
CA ILE A 107 -9.70 13.52 -4.50
C ILE A 107 -8.80 14.05 -5.63
N LYS A 108 -8.17 13.17 -6.40
CA LYS A 108 -7.34 13.58 -7.54
C LYS A 108 -8.15 14.32 -8.60
N GLU A 109 -9.31 13.80 -8.96
CA GLU A 109 -10.22 14.44 -9.92
C GLU A 109 -10.73 15.80 -9.43
N GLU A 110 -11.11 15.91 -8.16
CA GLU A 110 -11.65 17.13 -7.57
C GLU A 110 -10.62 18.27 -7.49
N TYR A 111 -9.34 17.94 -7.22
CA TYR A 111 -8.27 18.92 -7.00
C TYR A 111 -7.24 18.99 -8.13
N GLY A 112 -7.43 18.24 -9.22
CA GLY A 112 -6.51 18.19 -10.36
C GLY A 112 -5.09 17.76 -9.97
N ILE A 113 -4.98 16.79 -9.06
CA ILE A 113 -3.70 16.26 -8.57
C ILE A 113 -3.25 15.13 -9.49
N SER A 114 -2.02 15.21 -10.00
CA SER A 114 -1.43 14.13 -10.79
C SER A 114 -0.76 13.06 -9.93
N ASP A 115 -0.52 11.88 -10.51
CA ASP A 115 0.18 10.79 -9.81
C ASP A 115 1.62 11.16 -9.44
N GLU A 116 2.31 11.94 -10.28
CA GLU A 116 3.68 12.39 -10.03
C GLU A 116 3.75 13.31 -8.80
N GLU A 117 2.74 14.17 -8.60
CA GLU A 117 2.66 15.07 -7.45
C GLU A 117 2.47 14.29 -6.15
N VAL A 118 1.70 13.20 -6.19
CA VAL A 118 1.55 12.30 -5.03
C VAL A 118 2.84 11.52 -4.79
N GLN A 119 3.47 10.97 -5.82
CA GLN A 119 4.70 10.19 -5.68
C GLN A 119 5.88 11.02 -5.17
N GLY A 120 6.00 12.29 -5.59
CA GLY A 120 7.03 13.19 -5.10
C GLY A 120 6.87 13.62 -3.64
N ALA A 121 5.65 13.54 -3.10
CA ALA A 121 5.32 13.95 -1.73
C ALA A 121 5.30 12.79 -0.73
N VAL A 122 5.04 11.56 -1.20
CA VAL A 122 5.03 10.37 -0.35
C VAL A 122 6.46 9.88 -0.16
N PRO A 123 6.99 9.81 1.08
CA PRO A 123 8.26 9.14 1.33
C PRO A 123 8.12 7.70 0.83
N SER A 124 9.06 7.21 -0.01
CA SER A 124 9.10 5.80 -0.37
C SER A 124 9.05 4.98 0.90
N ILE A 125 7.93 4.29 1.12
CA ILE A 125 7.74 3.37 2.23
C ILE A 125 8.48 2.09 1.83
N ASN A 126 9.81 2.19 1.69
CA ASN A 126 10.65 1.08 1.30
C ASN A 126 11.02 0.31 2.58
N GLU A 127 10.40 -0.86 2.70
CA GLU A 127 10.88 -2.08 3.36
C GLU A 127 11.82 -1.90 4.57
N GLY A 128 11.26 -2.01 5.76
CA GLY A 128 12.03 -2.13 6.99
C GLY A 128 11.27 -2.91 8.03
N MET A 129 11.27 -4.25 7.91
CA MET A 129 11.06 -5.20 9.01
C MET A 129 11.30 -6.65 8.54
N ASN A 130 12.55 -6.96 8.16
CA ASN A 130 13.08 -8.31 8.34
C ASN A 130 14.36 -8.20 9.16
N GLN A 131 14.18 -8.06 10.48
CA GLN A 131 15.21 -8.37 11.46
C GLN A 131 14.62 -9.49 12.32
N ASN A 132 15.41 -10.55 12.48
CA ASN A 132 15.14 -11.80 13.21
C ASN A 132 14.71 -12.98 12.33
N ALA A 133 15.66 -13.51 11.56
CA ALA A 133 15.84 -14.96 11.51
C ALA A 133 17.09 -15.26 12.31
N ASP A 134 16.87 -15.68 13.55
CA ASP A 134 17.89 -16.12 14.48
C ASP A 134 18.77 -17.21 13.88
N GLU A 135 20.04 -17.16 14.26
CA GLU A 135 21.03 -18.20 14.10
C GLU A 135 20.53 -19.51 14.74
N GLU A 136 20.10 -20.47 13.92
CA GLU A 136 20.12 -21.88 14.33
C GLU A 136 21.18 -22.63 13.49
N GLU A 137 22.36 -22.72 14.08
CA GLU A 137 23.43 -23.61 13.69
C GLU A 137 22.96 -25.07 13.90
N HIS A 138 22.51 -25.73 12.84
CA HIS A 138 22.23 -27.17 12.91
C HIS A 138 23.55 -27.96 13.04
N PRO A 139 23.69 -28.85 14.05
CA PRO A 139 24.85 -29.70 14.18
C PRO A 139 24.87 -30.72 13.03
N LYS A 140 26.02 -30.83 12.35
CA LYS A 140 26.26 -31.90 11.38
C LYS A 140 26.48 -33.20 12.14
N ASP A 141 25.44 -34.03 12.20
CA ASP A 141 25.57 -35.41 12.64
C ASP A 141 26.47 -36.19 11.66
N ASN A 142 27.66 -36.56 12.16
CA ASN A 142 28.46 -37.63 11.63
C ASN A 142 27.67 -38.93 11.76
N LEU A 143 27.39 -39.60 10.64
CA LEU A 143 26.95 -40.99 10.64
C LEU A 143 27.97 -41.81 9.87
N ASP A 144 28.77 -42.51 10.66
CA ASP A 144 29.69 -43.57 10.27
C ASP A 144 28.97 -44.63 9.42
N GLU A 145 29.42 -44.83 8.18
CA GLU A 145 29.06 -46.00 7.39
C GLU A 145 29.87 -47.21 7.87
N GLU A 146 29.35 -47.93 8.86
CA GLU A 146 29.78 -49.29 9.15
C GLU A 146 28.57 -50.23 9.36
N LYS A 147 28.23 -51.02 8.32
CA LYS A 147 27.73 -52.41 8.49
C LYS A 147 27.64 -53.22 7.17
N ILE A 148 28.71 -53.96 6.91
CA ILE A 148 28.79 -55.43 6.83
C ILE A 148 27.63 -56.23 6.15
N LYS A 149 28.01 -56.87 5.03
CA LYS A 149 27.70 -58.22 4.47
C LYS A 149 26.24 -58.73 4.32
N SER A 150 25.93 -59.15 3.10
CA SER A 150 25.49 -60.53 2.74
C SER A 150 25.70 -60.75 1.23
N HIS A 151 26.59 -61.67 0.81
CA HIS A 151 26.31 -63.06 0.36
C HIS A 151 25.34 -63.20 -0.84
N SER A 152 25.92 -63.44 -2.04
CA SER A 152 25.45 -64.42 -3.05
C SER A 152 26.53 -64.53 -4.15
N SER A 153 27.36 -65.59 -4.15
CA SER A 153 27.19 -66.79 -4.99
C SER A 153 27.29 -66.55 -6.50
N SER A 154 28.50 -66.68 -7.05
CA SER A 154 28.91 -67.66 -8.07
C SER A 154 30.37 -67.45 -8.48
#